data_AF-A0A843C2N5-F1
#
_entry.id   AF-A0A843C2N5-F1
#
_cell.length_a   1.000
_cell.length_b   1.000
_cell.length_c   1.000
_cell.angle_alpha   90.00
_cell.angle_beta   90.00
_cell.angle_gamma   90.00
#
_symmetry.space_group_name_H-M   'P 1'
#
loop_
_entity.id
_entity.type
_entity.pdbx_description
1 polymer ?
#
loop_
_entity_poly.entity_id
_entity_poly.type
_entity_poly.pdbx_seq_one_letter_code
_entity_poly.pdbx_strand_id
1 'polypeptide(L)'
;MTYTCQLKPDLNWADGVPVTVEDVIYNYQLAVTASLGHTTYSYNTLYWDNNSVVKIDDDDFTVEFLQPYVFQEGNLANPLLPKHIWESVAPADQAEQAVTWAREDPEKLFGFGPYKFGSWDDTNGVIRLDKNDDFVTYWGSEPEFDEIYFEFYSNKEGAISALAGGDIDFVDAEFYVD
;
A
#
# COMPACT_ATOMS: atom_id res chain seq x y z
N MET A 1 -17.92 15.74 -11.07
CA MET A 1 -17.71 16.62 -9.88
C MET A 1 -16.21 16.68 -9.65
N THR A 2 -15.65 17.86 -9.42
CA THR A 2 -14.19 18.04 -9.37
C THR A 2 -13.76 18.43 -7.96
N TYR A 3 -12.75 17.74 -7.46
CA TYR A 3 -12.11 18.02 -6.18
C TYR A 3 -10.71 18.55 -6.44
N THR A 4 -10.32 19.60 -5.73
CA THR A 4 -8.92 20.04 -5.65
C THR A 4 -8.30 19.40 -4.42
N CYS A 5 -7.16 18.75 -4.62
CA CYS A 5 -6.43 18.01 -3.62
C CYS A 5 -5.00 18.53 -3.56
N GLN A 6 -4.40 18.42 -2.37
CA GLN A 6 -3.03 18.84 -2.09
C GLN A 6 -2.32 17.68 -1.40
N LEU A 7 -1.12 17.34 -1.88
CA LEU A 7 -0.22 16.42 -1.19
C LEU A 7 0.24 17.01 0.14
N LYS A 8 0.45 16.15 1.13
CA LYS A 8 1.09 16.61 2.36
C LYS A 8 2.55 16.95 2.05
N PRO A 9 3.10 18.01 2.66
CA PRO A 9 4.49 18.37 2.45
C PRO A 9 5.42 17.25 2.95
N ASP A 10 6.67 17.24 2.48
CA ASP A 10 7.74 16.38 2.99
C ASP A 10 7.44 14.86 2.97
N LEU A 11 6.45 14.41 2.19
CA LEU A 11 6.18 12.99 2.03
C LEU A 11 7.30 12.35 1.21
N ASN A 12 7.92 11.32 1.78
CA ASN A 12 8.90 10.49 1.09
C ASN A 12 8.45 9.03 1.07
N TRP A 13 8.79 8.35 -0.01
CA TRP A 13 8.85 6.90 -0.05
C TRP A 13 9.95 6.40 0.89
N ALA A 14 9.91 5.11 1.24
CA ALA A 14 10.88 4.53 2.18
C ALA A 14 12.33 4.38 1.64
N ASP A 15 12.56 4.80 0.39
CA ASP A 15 13.88 4.96 -0.24
C ASP A 15 14.35 6.43 -0.24
N GLY A 16 13.60 7.32 0.41
CA GLY A 16 13.87 8.76 0.51
C GLY A 16 13.46 9.56 -0.72
N VAL A 17 12.90 8.95 -1.76
CA VAL A 17 12.40 9.69 -2.93
C VAL A 17 11.09 10.41 -2.55
N PRO A 18 10.94 11.71 -2.89
CA PRO A 18 9.69 12.43 -2.60
C PRO A 18 8.47 11.80 -3.29
N VAL A 19 7.34 11.76 -2.58
CA VAL A 19 6.03 11.44 -3.16
C VAL A 19 5.53 12.66 -3.93
N THR A 20 5.11 12.46 -5.18
CA THR A 20 4.73 13.57 -6.07
C THR A 20 3.35 13.38 -6.69
N VAL A 21 2.80 14.43 -7.29
CA VAL A 21 1.54 14.34 -8.06
C VAL A 21 1.64 13.34 -9.22
N GLU A 22 2.85 13.09 -9.74
CA GLU A 22 3.08 12.08 -10.77
C GLU A 22 2.80 10.66 -10.27
N ASP A 23 3.10 10.36 -9.00
CA ASP A 23 2.74 9.09 -8.38
C ASP A 23 1.22 8.95 -8.27
N VAL A 24 0.52 10.03 -7.92
CA VAL A 24 -0.95 10.04 -7.86
C VAL A 24 -1.54 9.74 -9.24
N ILE A 25 -1.11 10.46 -10.27
CA ILE A 25 -1.60 10.26 -11.65
C ILE A 25 -1.34 8.81 -12.09
N TYR A 26 -0.13 8.31 -11.87
CA TYR A 26 0.25 6.94 -12.20
C TYR A 26 -0.69 5.93 -11.55
N ASN A 27 -0.96 6.05 -10.25
CA ASN A 27 -1.80 5.08 -9.54
C ASN A 27 -3.27 5.17 -9.92
N TYR A 28 -3.81 6.36 -10.21
CA TYR A 28 -5.19 6.47 -10.71
C TYR A 28 -5.37 5.82 -12.07
N GLN A 29 -4.39 5.97 -12.98
CA GLN A 29 -4.36 5.32 -14.28
C GLN A 29 -4.19 3.79 -14.14
N LEU A 30 -3.30 3.37 -13.25
CA LEU A 30 -3.06 1.96 -12.94
C LEU A 30 -4.34 1.29 -12.40
N ALA A 31 -5.06 1.97 -11.51
CA ALA A 31 -6.31 1.51 -10.91
C ALA A 31 -7.47 1.30 -11.90
N VAL A 32 -7.38 1.87 -13.11
CA VAL A 32 -8.31 1.66 -14.24
C VAL A 32 -7.64 0.98 -15.43
N THR A 33 -6.54 0.27 -15.20
CA THR A 33 -5.87 -0.54 -16.21
C THR A 33 -6.30 -2.00 -16.09
N ALA A 34 -7.09 -2.49 -17.06
CA ALA A 34 -7.68 -3.84 -17.01
C ALA A 34 -6.64 -4.97 -16.87
N SER A 35 -5.48 -4.81 -17.49
CA SER A 35 -4.42 -5.82 -17.47
C SER A 35 -3.78 -6.00 -16.09
N LEU A 36 -3.92 -5.04 -15.17
CA LEU A 36 -3.50 -5.19 -13.77
C LEU A 36 -4.27 -6.31 -13.05
N GLY A 37 -5.48 -6.64 -13.51
CA GLY A 37 -6.30 -7.70 -12.91
C GLY A 37 -6.83 -7.38 -11.51
N HIS A 38 -6.81 -6.11 -11.09
CA HIS A 38 -7.25 -5.70 -9.75
C HIS A 38 -8.77 -5.83 -9.58
N THR A 39 -9.21 -6.34 -8.42
CA THR A 39 -10.64 -6.66 -8.15
C THR A 39 -11.55 -5.44 -8.18
N THR A 40 -11.03 -4.25 -7.91
CA THR A 40 -11.81 -3.00 -7.92
C THR A 40 -11.84 -2.30 -9.29
N TYR A 41 -11.20 -2.85 -10.33
CA TYR A 41 -11.14 -2.22 -11.67
C TYR A 41 -12.52 -1.79 -12.19
N SER A 42 -13.51 -2.68 -12.10
CA SER A 42 -14.88 -2.42 -12.58
C SER A 42 -15.59 -1.35 -11.76
N TYR A 43 -15.25 -1.21 -10.47
CA TYR A 43 -15.77 -0.16 -9.61
C TYR A 43 -15.09 1.18 -9.91
N ASN A 44 -13.75 1.19 -10.02
CA ASN A 44 -12.94 2.39 -10.26
C ASN A 44 -13.34 3.09 -11.56
N THR A 45 -13.51 2.31 -12.64
CA THR A 45 -13.91 2.81 -13.98
C THR A 45 -15.31 3.42 -14.04
N LEU A 46 -16.14 3.26 -13.00
CA LEU A 46 -17.41 4.00 -12.88
C LEU A 46 -17.17 5.46 -12.49
N TYR A 47 -16.10 5.76 -11.78
CA TYR A 47 -15.91 7.05 -11.12
C TYR A 47 -14.77 7.87 -11.70
N TRP A 48 -13.73 7.25 -12.27
CA TRP A 48 -12.64 7.96 -12.93
C TRP A 48 -12.10 7.22 -14.15
N ASP A 49 -11.36 7.94 -14.99
CA ASP A 49 -10.61 7.39 -16.11
C ASP A 49 -9.16 7.92 -16.14
N ASN A 50 -8.43 7.62 -17.22
CA ASN A 50 -7.02 7.98 -17.38
C ASN A 50 -6.73 9.49 -17.36
N ASN A 51 -7.75 10.34 -17.56
CA ASN A 51 -7.63 11.79 -17.61
C ASN A 51 -8.27 12.48 -16.40
N SER A 52 -8.86 11.73 -15.48
CA SER A 52 -9.55 12.29 -14.32
C SER A 52 -8.62 13.02 -13.34
N VAL A 53 -7.32 12.70 -13.31
CA VAL A 53 -6.35 13.38 -12.45
C VAL A 53 -5.53 14.36 -13.27
N VAL A 54 -5.58 15.64 -12.89
CA VAL A 54 -4.86 16.72 -13.58
C VAL A 54 -3.98 17.46 -12.59
N LYS A 55 -2.67 17.44 -12.84
CA LYS A 55 -1.67 18.23 -12.09
C LYS A 55 -1.94 19.72 -12.26
N ILE A 56 -1.99 20.46 -11.15
CA ILE A 56 -2.03 21.93 -11.13
C ILE A 56 -0.60 22.45 -10.98
N ASP A 57 0.10 21.97 -9.95
CA ASP A 57 1.51 22.23 -9.67
C ASP A 57 2.15 21.02 -8.96
N ASP A 58 3.31 21.19 -8.33
CA ASP A 58 4.09 20.07 -7.77
C ASP A 58 3.39 19.36 -6.61
N ASP A 59 2.53 20.05 -5.86
CA ASP A 59 1.82 19.50 -4.70
C ASP A 59 0.29 19.47 -4.90
N ASP A 60 -0.25 20.28 -5.81
CA ASP A 60 -1.68 20.43 -6.05
C ASP A 60 -2.16 19.73 -7.33
N PHE A 61 -3.32 19.09 -7.24
CA PHE A 61 -3.98 18.41 -8.36
C PHE A 61 -5.50 18.48 -8.26
N THR A 62 -6.17 18.16 -9.36
CA THR A 62 -7.62 17.93 -9.36
C THR A 62 -7.94 16.48 -9.64
N VAL A 63 -9.06 16.01 -9.07
CA VAL A 63 -9.69 14.73 -9.40
C VAL A 63 -11.10 15.00 -9.90
N GLU A 64 -11.35 14.72 -11.18
CA GLU A 64 -12.67 14.78 -11.80
C GLU A 64 -13.36 13.43 -11.76
N PHE A 65 -14.46 13.37 -11.01
CA PHE A 65 -15.33 12.20 -10.96
C PHE A 65 -16.33 12.23 -12.12
N LEU A 66 -16.42 11.11 -12.85
CA LEU A 66 -17.32 10.87 -13.98
C LEU A 66 -18.81 10.92 -13.56
N GLN A 67 -19.11 10.62 -12.30
CA GLN A 67 -20.44 10.72 -11.73
C GLN A 67 -20.41 11.13 -10.25
N PRO A 68 -21.50 11.72 -9.72
CA PRO A 68 -21.58 12.02 -8.29
C PRO A 68 -21.46 10.75 -7.43
N TYR A 69 -20.71 10.83 -6.34
CA TYR A 69 -20.55 9.74 -5.38
C TYR A 69 -20.41 10.31 -3.98
N VAL A 70 -21.19 9.79 -3.02
CA VAL A 70 -21.27 10.32 -1.64
C VAL A 70 -20.14 9.84 -0.73
N PHE A 71 -19.43 8.78 -1.13
CA PHE A 71 -18.25 8.28 -0.42
C PHE A 71 -16.97 8.62 -1.18
N GLN A 72 -16.92 9.84 -1.75
CA GLN A 72 -15.77 10.32 -2.54
C GLN A 72 -14.45 10.21 -1.79
N GLU A 73 -14.45 10.33 -0.47
CA GLU A 73 -13.24 10.27 0.36
C GLU A 73 -12.51 8.94 0.19
N GLY A 74 -13.25 7.82 0.11
CA GLY A 74 -12.66 6.51 -0.17
C GLY A 74 -12.00 6.43 -1.54
N ASN A 75 -12.59 7.09 -2.54
CA ASN A 75 -12.03 7.17 -3.89
C ASN A 75 -10.92 8.23 -4.03
N LEU A 76 -10.73 9.09 -3.03
CA LEU A 76 -9.62 10.05 -2.96
C LEU A 76 -8.42 9.48 -2.17
N ALA A 77 -8.67 8.46 -1.34
CA ALA A 77 -7.67 7.75 -0.53
C ALA A 77 -7.16 6.47 -1.20
N ASN A 78 -6.91 6.50 -2.51
CA ASN A 78 -6.33 5.34 -3.20
C ASN A 78 -4.92 5.06 -2.67
N PRO A 79 -4.56 3.80 -2.37
CA PRO A 79 -3.19 3.45 -2.05
C PRO A 79 -2.30 3.74 -3.26
N LEU A 80 -1.09 4.24 -2.99
CA LEU A 80 -0.14 4.58 -4.05
C LEU A 80 1.04 3.62 -4.02
N LEU A 81 1.49 3.23 -5.21
CA LEU A 81 2.76 2.59 -5.49
C LEU A 81 3.77 3.62 -6.02
N PRO A 82 5.07 3.49 -5.71
CA PRO A 82 6.12 4.39 -6.21
C PRO A 82 6.26 4.26 -7.72
N LYS A 83 5.92 5.31 -8.47
CA LYS A 83 5.95 5.30 -9.94
C LYS A 83 7.34 4.91 -10.45
N HIS A 84 8.40 5.46 -9.87
CA HIS A 84 9.79 5.23 -10.30
C HIS A 84 10.25 3.77 -10.16
N ILE A 85 9.57 2.96 -9.35
CA ILE A 85 9.81 1.52 -9.26
C ILE A 85 8.91 0.77 -10.25
N TRP A 86 7.60 1.04 -10.20
CA TRP A 86 6.59 0.21 -10.85
C TRP A 86 6.33 0.55 -12.32
N GLU A 87 6.70 1.75 -12.79
CA GLU A 87 6.51 2.14 -14.21
C GLU A 87 7.33 1.30 -15.18
N SER A 88 8.41 0.68 -14.70
CA SER A 88 9.26 -0.23 -15.48
C SER A 88 8.67 -1.63 -15.65
N VAL A 89 7.62 -1.96 -14.90
CA VAL A 89 6.96 -3.27 -14.90
C VAL A 89 5.60 -3.13 -15.58
N ALA A 90 5.35 -3.94 -16.61
CA ALA A 90 4.06 -3.93 -17.28
C ALA A 90 2.94 -4.27 -16.27
N PRO A 91 1.78 -3.58 -16.29
CA PRO A 91 0.71 -3.80 -15.30
C PRO A 91 0.28 -5.26 -15.14
N ALA A 92 0.29 -6.05 -16.22
CA ALA A 92 -0.05 -7.48 -16.19
C ALA A 92 0.91 -8.32 -15.36
N ASP A 93 2.15 -7.88 -15.22
CA ASP A 93 3.23 -8.63 -14.59
C ASP A 93 3.52 -8.13 -13.17
N GLN A 94 2.92 -7.02 -12.73
CA GLN A 94 3.22 -6.39 -11.44
C GLN A 94 2.96 -7.30 -10.24
N ALA A 95 1.86 -8.06 -10.25
CA ALA A 95 1.56 -8.98 -9.15
C ALA A 95 2.61 -10.10 -9.01
N GLU A 96 3.03 -10.69 -10.13
CA GLU A 96 4.09 -11.71 -10.15
C GLU A 96 5.45 -11.11 -9.78
N GLN A 97 5.73 -9.89 -10.28
CA GLN A 97 6.96 -9.18 -9.96
C GLN A 97 7.06 -8.83 -8.48
N ALA A 98 5.95 -8.45 -7.83
CA ALA A 98 5.91 -8.21 -6.39
C ALA A 98 6.36 -9.45 -5.61
N VAL A 99 5.85 -10.62 -5.99
CA VAL A 99 6.17 -11.91 -5.37
C VAL A 99 7.63 -12.31 -5.62
N THR A 100 8.18 -11.97 -6.78
CA THR A 100 9.60 -12.15 -7.10
C THR A 100 10.48 -11.25 -6.24
N TRP A 101 10.19 -9.94 -6.19
CA TRP A 101 10.93 -8.99 -5.36
C TRP A 101 10.85 -9.31 -3.88
N ALA A 102 9.72 -9.81 -3.38
CA ALA A 102 9.61 -10.23 -1.99
C ALA A 102 10.67 -11.29 -1.58
N ARG A 103 11.15 -12.09 -2.55
CA ARG A 103 12.17 -13.11 -2.32
C ARG A 103 13.58 -12.68 -2.71
N GLU A 104 13.71 -11.89 -3.77
CA GLU A 104 15.01 -11.61 -4.39
C GLU A 104 15.50 -10.18 -4.18
N ASP A 105 14.58 -9.23 -3.97
CA ASP A 105 14.88 -7.79 -3.87
C ASP A 105 13.82 -7.05 -3.02
N PRO A 106 13.73 -7.37 -1.71
CA PRO A 106 12.69 -6.86 -0.83
C PRO A 106 12.73 -5.33 -0.67
N GLU A 107 13.90 -4.71 -0.91
CA GLU A 107 14.09 -3.26 -0.85
C GLU A 107 13.27 -2.49 -1.90
N LYS A 108 12.70 -3.17 -2.90
CA LYS A 108 11.75 -2.56 -3.87
C LYS A 108 10.29 -2.54 -3.40
N LEU A 109 9.98 -3.19 -2.27
CA LEU A 109 8.63 -3.30 -1.75
C LEU A 109 8.42 -2.36 -0.58
N PHE A 110 7.98 -1.15 -0.89
CA PHE A 110 7.68 -0.14 0.10
C PHE A 110 6.53 0.76 -0.31
N GLY A 111 5.97 1.43 0.69
CA GLY A 111 5.15 2.62 0.51
C GLY A 111 5.77 3.80 1.26
N PHE A 112 4.96 4.83 1.50
CA PHE A 112 5.30 5.94 2.42
C PHE A 112 4.67 5.73 3.81
N GLY A 113 4.28 4.50 4.14
CA GLY A 113 3.70 4.13 5.44
C GLY A 113 4.76 3.95 6.54
N PRO A 114 4.33 3.66 7.79
CA PRO A 114 5.22 3.56 8.96
C PRO A 114 6.19 2.38 8.94
N TYR A 115 5.92 1.36 8.12
CA TYR A 115 6.78 0.19 7.95
C TYR A 115 6.96 -0.11 6.46
N LYS A 116 8.13 -0.66 6.13
CA LYS A 116 8.49 -1.17 4.80
C LYS A 116 8.68 -2.69 4.85
N PHE A 117 8.59 -3.35 3.70
CA PHE A 117 8.82 -4.79 3.64
C PHE A 117 10.29 -5.07 3.97
N GLY A 118 10.53 -5.96 4.93
CA GLY A 118 11.87 -6.37 5.34
C GLY A 118 12.27 -7.70 4.71
N SER A 119 11.53 -8.76 5.02
CA SER A 119 11.83 -10.10 4.51
C SER A 119 10.62 -11.03 4.49
N TRP A 120 10.74 -12.13 3.75
CA TRP A 120 9.79 -13.22 3.77
C TRP A 120 10.50 -14.58 3.84
N ASP A 121 10.31 -15.26 4.95
CA ASP A 121 10.62 -16.67 5.12
C ASP A 121 9.40 -17.51 4.72
N ASP A 122 9.33 -17.86 3.44
CA ASP A 122 8.27 -18.69 2.87
C ASP A 122 8.27 -20.12 3.45
N THR A 123 9.42 -20.58 3.98
CA THR A 123 9.50 -21.94 4.57
C THR A 123 8.79 -22.01 5.91
N ASN A 124 8.98 -20.98 6.74
CA ASN A 124 8.38 -20.90 8.07
C ASN A 124 7.10 -20.07 8.12
N GLY A 125 6.71 -19.44 7.01
CA GLY A 125 5.53 -18.59 6.94
C GLY A 125 5.68 -17.34 7.79
N VAL A 126 6.82 -16.66 7.70
CA VAL A 126 7.09 -15.43 8.47
C VAL A 126 7.39 -14.28 7.52
N ILE A 127 6.66 -13.18 7.65
CA ILE A 127 6.96 -11.91 6.99
C ILE A 127 7.41 -10.92 8.05
N ARG A 128 8.55 -10.27 7.82
CA ARG A 128 9.03 -9.17 8.65
C ARG A 128 8.83 -7.85 7.93
N LEU A 129 8.27 -6.88 8.63
CA LEU A 129 8.28 -5.48 8.23
C LEU A 129 9.26 -4.71 9.11
N ASP A 130 10.04 -3.84 8.50
CA ASP A 130 11.02 -2.99 9.16
C ASP A 130 10.46 -1.58 9.29
N LYS A 131 10.76 -0.89 10.39
CA LYS A 131 10.38 0.51 10.56
C LYS A 131 10.87 1.36 9.39
N ASN A 132 10.00 2.26 8.93
CA ASN A 132 10.34 3.22 7.88
C ASN A 132 10.85 4.52 8.53
N ASP A 133 12.15 4.76 8.46
CA ASP A 133 12.79 5.97 9.01
C ASP A 133 12.39 7.26 8.27
N ASP A 134 11.92 7.14 7.03
CA ASP A 134 11.42 8.26 6.21
C ASP A 134 9.92 8.56 6.45
N PHE A 135 9.26 7.82 7.34
CA PHE A 135 7.84 8.01 7.63
C PHE A 135 7.58 9.37 8.31
N VAL A 136 6.77 10.21 7.66
CA VAL A 136 6.29 11.46 8.23
C VAL A 136 4.87 11.27 8.76
N THR A 137 4.69 11.56 10.05
CA THR A 137 3.42 11.32 10.73
C THR A 137 2.46 12.49 10.57
N TYR A 138 1.38 12.28 9.81
CA TYR A 138 0.25 13.23 9.69
C TYR A 138 -1.01 12.78 10.44
N TRP A 139 -1.07 11.52 10.88
CA TRP A 139 -2.32 10.84 11.25
C TRP A 139 -2.26 10.09 12.59
N GLY A 140 -1.18 10.23 13.37
CA GLY A 140 -1.02 9.43 14.59
C GLY A 140 0.28 9.69 15.34
N SER A 141 0.81 8.64 15.97
CA SER A 141 2.13 8.59 16.59
C SER A 141 3.15 7.92 15.67
N GLU A 142 4.42 8.16 15.93
CA GLU A 142 5.51 7.42 15.29
C GLU A 142 5.41 5.92 15.61
N PRO A 143 5.89 5.04 14.71
CA PRO A 143 5.96 3.61 14.99
C PRO A 143 6.87 3.35 16.20
N GLU A 144 6.32 2.65 17.19
CA GLU A 144 7.00 2.31 18.44
C GLU A 144 7.92 1.09 18.33
N PHE A 145 7.69 0.21 17.35
CA PHE A 145 8.46 -1.00 17.14
C PHE A 145 9.44 -0.82 15.98
N ASP A 146 10.63 -1.40 16.11
CA ASP A 146 11.63 -1.41 15.03
C ASP A 146 11.28 -2.46 13.96
N GLU A 147 10.65 -3.57 14.36
CA GLU A 147 10.25 -4.67 13.49
C GLU A 147 8.85 -5.16 13.87
N ILE A 148 8.06 -5.57 12.86
CA ILE A 148 6.79 -6.29 13.04
C ILE A 148 6.89 -7.62 12.31
N TYR A 149 6.50 -8.69 12.99
CA TYR A 149 6.46 -10.04 12.42
C TYR A 149 5.02 -10.49 12.21
N PHE A 150 4.72 -10.92 10.99
CA PHE A 150 3.50 -11.63 10.65
C PHE A 150 3.84 -13.11 10.50
N GLU A 151 3.36 -13.92 11.43
CA GLU A 151 3.56 -15.37 11.44
C GLU A 151 2.26 -16.08 11.04
N PHE A 152 2.36 -16.96 10.05
CA PHE A 152 1.22 -17.69 9.51
C PHE A 152 1.15 -19.09 10.11
N TYR A 153 0.16 -19.31 10.97
CA TYR A 153 -0.13 -20.60 11.56
C TYR A 153 -1.19 -21.36 10.74
N SER A 154 -0.94 -22.64 10.49
CA SER A 154 -1.85 -23.50 9.71
C SER A 154 -3.13 -23.90 10.46
N ASN A 155 -3.16 -23.72 11.78
CA ASN A 155 -4.28 -24.06 12.64
C ASN A 155 -4.35 -23.15 13.87
N LYS A 156 -5.54 -23.07 14.43
CA LYS A 156 -5.90 -22.22 15.56
C LYS A 156 -5.19 -22.62 16.85
N GLU A 157 -5.09 -23.92 17.11
CA GLU A 157 -4.48 -24.44 18.33
C GLU A 157 -3.00 -24.06 18.42
N GLY A 158 -2.30 -24.08 17.28
CA GLY A 158 -0.91 -23.63 17.15
C GLY A 158 -0.75 -22.14 17.47
N ALA A 159 -1.57 -21.28 16.87
CA ALA A 159 -1.55 -19.84 17.12
C ALA A 159 -1.85 -19.51 18.60
N ILE A 160 -2.88 -20.14 19.19
CA ILE A 160 -3.21 -19.93 20.61
C ILE A 160 -2.08 -20.43 21.52
N SER A 161 -1.44 -21.55 21.17
CA SER A 161 -0.31 -22.08 21.96
C SER A 161 0.91 -21.15 21.89
N ALA A 162 1.22 -20.59 20.72
CA ALA A 162 2.28 -19.61 20.54
C ALA A 162 2.01 -18.34 21.35
N LEU A 163 0.76 -17.83 21.32
CA LEU A 163 0.36 -16.69 22.14
C LEU A 163 0.48 -16.98 23.63
N ALA A 164 0.00 -18.15 24.09
CA ALA A 164 0.10 -18.55 25.49
C ALA A 164 1.56 -18.78 25.93
N GLY A 165 2.43 -19.19 25.01
CA GLY A 165 3.87 -19.34 25.20
C GLY A 165 4.63 -18.02 25.23
N GLY A 166 4.05 -16.94 24.71
CA GLY A 166 4.71 -15.64 24.53
C GLY A 166 5.62 -15.58 23.29
N ASP A 167 5.45 -16.51 22.35
CA ASP A 167 6.18 -16.50 21.07
C ASP A 167 5.64 -15.42 20.11
N ILE A 168 4.36 -15.06 20.26
CA ILE A 168 3.68 -13.98 19.53
C ILE A 168 2.90 -13.07 20.49
N ASP A 169 2.73 -11.80 20.13
CA ASP A 169 2.06 -10.79 20.99
C ASP A 169 0.55 -10.69 20.76
N PHE A 170 0.07 -11.08 19.58
CA PHE A 170 -1.31 -10.94 19.14
C PHE A 170 -1.69 -12.05 18.14
N VAL A 171 -2.97 -12.42 18.12
CA VAL A 171 -3.57 -13.30 17.11
C VAL A 171 -4.82 -12.63 16.53
N ASP A 172 -5.08 -12.88 15.25
CA ASP A 172 -6.30 -12.41 14.58
C ASP A 172 -7.56 -12.78 15.40
N ALA A 173 -8.54 -11.88 15.41
CA ALA A 173 -9.83 -12.09 16.05
C ALA A 173 -10.54 -13.36 15.55
N GLU A 174 -10.24 -13.87 14.36
CA GLU A 174 -10.77 -15.15 13.87
C GLU A 174 -10.37 -16.36 14.74
N PHE A 175 -9.34 -16.22 15.58
CA PHE A 175 -8.88 -17.25 16.54
C PHE A 175 -9.53 -17.10 17.94
N TYR A 176 -10.87 -17.03 18.03
CA TYR A 176 -11.59 -16.95 19.33
C TYR A 176 -11.28 -18.12 20.27
N VAL A 177 -10.92 -17.89 21.53
CA VAL A 177 -10.91 -18.95 22.54
C VAL A 177 -12.33 -19.05 23.13
N ASP A 178 -13.00 -20.19 22.98
CA ASP A 178 -14.33 -20.44 23.57
C ASP A 178 -14.27 -20.52 25.11
#